data_AF-E0S3L9-F1
#
_entry.id   AF-E0S3L9-F1
#
_cell.length_a   1.000
_cell.length_b   1.000
_cell.length_c   1.000
_cell.angle_alpha   90.00
_cell.angle_beta   90.00
_cell.angle_gamma   90.00
#
_symmetry.space_group_name_H-M   'P 1'
#
loop_
_entity.id
_entity.type
_entity.pdbx_description
1 polymer ?
#
loop_
_entity_poly.entity_id
_entity_poly.type
_entity_poly.pdbx_seq_one_letter_code
_entity_poly.pdbx_strand_id
1 'polypeptide(L)'
;MYTAYHGTDYYGDIKKFRKSKSGALGSGLIYFSIDKKNAEYYATKERGEGDVYEVELNVSNPYILPYNGEPVDFILSPAKAARRKAENGNYCYWLKASDYNKFIKEGYDSVMYRDEIAVFSADVVKIIGKEHVKF
;
A
#
# COMPACT_ATOMS: atom_id res chain seq x y z
N MET A 1 -14.60 -0.68 -7.23
CA MET A 1 -14.59 -1.44 -5.96
C MET A 1 -13.67 -2.63 -6.14
N TYR A 2 -12.76 -2.86 -5.20
CA TYR A 2 -11.79 -3.96 -5.25
C TYR A 2 -11.92 -4.83 -4.00
N THR A 3 -11.84 -6.14 -4.16
CA THR A 3 -11.55 -7.05 -3.04
C THR A 3 -10.03 -7.13 -2.88
N ALA A 4 -9.54 -6.96 -1.65
CA ALA A 4 -8.13 -6.99 -1.34
C ALA A 4 -7.90 -7.57 0.07
N TYR A 5 -6.63 -7.79 0.42
CA TYR A 5 -6.22 -8.50 1.62
C TYR A 5 -5.14 -7.72 2.36
N HIS A 6 -5.18 -7.75 3.70
CA HIS A 6 -4.15 -7.20 4.56
C HIS A 6 -3.65 -8.26 5.54
N GLY A 7 -2.39 -8.65 5.39
CA GLY A 7 -1.72 -9.57 6.33
C GLY A 7 -1.03 -8.81 7.45
N THR A 8 -1.15 -9.31 8.69
CA THR A 8 -0.46 -8.76 9.85
C THR A 8 -0.11 -9.85 10.87
N ASP A 9 1.06 -9.72 11.51
CA ASP A 9 1.47 -10.55 12.65
C ASP A 9 0.92 -10.02 14.00
N TYR A 10 0.07 -8.98 13.95
CA TYR A 10 -0.51 -8.35 15.13
C TYR A 10 -1.73 -9.13 15.66
N TYR A 11 -1.65 -9.59 16.91
CA TYR A 11 -2.67 -10.41 17.59
C TYR A 11 -3.89 -9.63 18.13
N GLY A 12 -4.15 -8.42 17.64
CA GLY A 12 -5.32 -7.63 18.04
C GLY A 12 -6.22 -7.31 16.85
N ASP A 13 -7.52 -7.12 17.13
CA ASP A 13 -8.46 -6.77 16.07
C ASP A 13 -8.20 -5.37 15.52
N ILE A 14 -7.97 -5.28 14.21
CA ILE A 14 -7.87 -4.02 13.50
C ILE A 14 -9.26 -3.41 13.41
N LYS A 15 -9.54 -2.41 14.26
CA LYS A 15 -10.77 -1.61 14.16
C LYS A 15 -10.70 -0.53 13.08
N LYS A 16 -9.49 -0.05 12.77
CA LYS A 16 -9.23 0.94 11.71
C LYS A 16 -7.80 0.79 11.23
N PHE A 17 -7.62 0.65 9.91
CA PHE A 17 -6.30 0.62 9.32
C PHE A 17 -5.57 1.95 9.49
N ARG A 18 -4.25 1.88 9.64
CA ARG A 18 -3.39 3.05 9.82
C ARG A 18 -2.43 3.17 8.66
N LYS A 19 -2.06 4.41 8.35
CA LYS A 19 -1.02 4.70 7.37
C LYS A 19 0.30 4.07 7.82
N SER A 20 0.93 3.31 6.95
CA SER A 20 2.23 2.72 7.22
C SER A 20 3.31 3.80 7.27
N LYS A 21 4.35 3.53 8.07
CA LYS A 21 5.57 4.34 8.12
C LYS A 21 6.55 3.99 6.99
N SER A 22 6.31 2.88 6.27
CA SER A 22 7.15 2.36 5.19
C SER A 22 6.34 1.49 4.21
N GLY A 23 6.91 1.09 3.08
CA GLY A 23 6.26 0.23 2.10
C GLY A 23 6.87 0.42 0.71
N ALA A 24 6.40 -0.33 -0.29
CA ALA A 24 6.92 -0.23 -1.65
C ALA A 24 6.56 1.09 -2.36
N LEU A 25 5.70 1.91 -1.76
CA LEU A 25 5.50 3.29 -2.17
C LEU A 25 5.98 4.26 -1.08
N GLY A 26 6.57 3.80 0.02
CA GLY A 26 7.01 4.65 1.13
C GLY A 26 5.95 4.87 2.18
N SER A 27 6.02 6.00 2.88
CA SER A 27 5.18 6.26 4.06
C SER A 27 3.86 6.95 3.70
N GLY A 28 2.83 6.81 4.52
CA GLY A 28 1.61 7.63 4.42
C GLY A 28 0.45 7.01 3.62
N LEU A 29 0.59 5.76 3.18
CA LEU A 29 -0.48 4.97 2.57
C LEU A 29 -0.90 3.80 3.46
N ILE A 30 -2.06 3.22 3.15
CA ILE A 30 -2.52 1.96 3.72
C ILE A 30 -2.43 0.91 2.62
N TYR A 31 -1.69 -0.17 2.88
CA TYR A 31 -1.34 -1.17 1.89
C TYR A 31 -2.23 -2.41 1.99
N PHE A 32 -2.68 -2.88 0.84
CA PHE A 32 -3.41 -4.11 0.65
C PHE A 32 -2.81 -4.86 -0.54
N SER A 33 -2.93 -6.17 -0.55
CA SER A 33 -2.62 -6.99 -1.71
C SER A 33 -3.91 -7.44 -2.39
N ILE A 34 -3.93 -7.50 -3.73
CA ILE A 34 -5.00 -8.16 -4.48
C ILE A 34 -4.82 -9.68 -4.55
N ASP A 35 -3.66 -10.20 -4.13
CA ASP A 35 -3.38 -11.64 -3.98
C ASP A 35 -3.37 -12.04 -2.50
N LYS A 36 -4.27 -12.94 -2.13
CA LYS A 36 -4.36 -13.45 -0.76
C LYS A 36 -3.06 -14.13 -0.31
N LYS A 37 -2.37 -14.86 -1.19
CA LYS A 37 -1.12 -15.56 -0.82
C LYS A 37 -0.01 -14.59 -0.42
N ASN A 38 0.06 -13.43 -1.07
CA ASN A 38 1.02 -12.40 -0.69
C ASN A 38 0.66 -11.81 0.69
N ALA A 39 -0.62 -11.57 0.97
CA ALA A 39 -1.06 -11.16 2.31
C ALA A 39 -0.77 -12.22 3.38
N GLU A 40 -0.98 -13.51 3.09
CA GLU A 40 -0.62 -14.61 3.99
C GLU A 40 0.88 -14.62 4.32
N TYR A 41 1.73 -14.43 3.31
CA TYR A 41 3.17 -14.29 3.53
C TYR A 41 3.49 -13.16 4.52
N TYR A 42 2.90 -11.97 4.35
CA TYR A 42 3.13 -10.87 5.30
C TYR A 42 2.55 -11.11 6.69
N ALA A 43 1.44 -11.85 6.81
CA ALA A 43 0.88 -12.22 8.10
C ALA A 43 1.80 -13.15 8.89
N THR A 44 2.50 -14.07 8.20
CA THR A 44 3.30 -15.11 8.88
C THR A 44 4.81 -14.84 8.85
N LYS A 45 5.27 -13.85 8.07
CA LYS A 45 6.69 -13.57 7.83
C LYS A 45 7.57 -13.52 9.09
N GLU A 46 7.09 -12.88 10.15
CA GLU A 46 7.91 -12.62 11.34
C GLU A 46 7.74 -13.67 12.44
N ARG A 47 6.58 -14.34 12.51
CA ARG A 47 6.20 -15.21 13.65
C ARG A 47 5.70 -16.61 13.27
N GLY A 48 5.54 -16.90 11.98
CA GLY A 48 4.95 -18.14 11.47
C GLY A 48 3.42 -18.20 11.56
N GLU A 49 2.78 -17.24 12.22
CA GLU A 49 1.32 -17.12 12.32
C GLU A 49 0.90 -15.65 12.36
N GLY A 50 -0.35 -15.37 11.99
CA GLY A 50 -0.90 -14.02 11.95
C GLY A 50 -2.33 -14.01 11.45
N ASP A 51 -2.84 -12.81 11.16
CA ASP A 51 -4.19 -12.61 10.67
C ASP A 51 -4.17 -12.03 9.24
N VAL A 52 -5.06 -12.54 8.40
CA VAL A 52 -5.38 -11.98 7.07
C VAL A 52 -6.78 -11.37 7.13
N TYR A 53 -6.84 -10.08 6.89
CA TYR A 53 -8.10 -9.34 6.77
C TYR A 53 -8.50 -9.24 5.30
N GLU A 54 -9.70 -9.71 4.97
CA GLU A 54 -10.32 -9.48 3.67
C GLU A 54 -11.11 -8.16 3.72
N VAL A 55 -10.91 -7.31 2.72
CA VAL A 55 -11.50 -5.98 2.66
C VAL A 55 -12.13 -5.68 1.30
N GLU A 56 -13.19 -4.88 1.33
CA GLU A 56 -13.69 -4.14 0.17
C GLU A 56 -13.10 -2.73 0.18
N LEU A 57 -12.47 -2.35 -0.92
CA LEU A 57 -11.94 -1.02 -1.16
C LEU A 57 -12.92 -0.25 -2.06
N ASN A 58 -13.52 0.80 -1.52
CA ASN A 58 -14.34 1.74 -2.27
C ASN A 58 -13.46 2.74 -3.03
N VAL A 59 -12.75 2.19 -4.02
CA VAL A 59 -11.90 2.93 -4.95
C VAL A 59 -12.34 2.59 -6.39
N SER A 60 -12.22 3.58 -7.26
CA SER A 60 -12.82 3.66 -8.58
C SER A 60 -11.84 4.15 -9.65
N ASN A 61 -10.84 4.93 -9.26
CA ASN A 61 -9.86 5.51 -10.17
C ASN A 61 -8.43 5.37 -9.60
N PRO A 62 -7.89 4.14 -9.51
CA PRO A 62 -6.52 3.93 -9.10
C PRO A 62 -5.57 4.48 -10.16
N TYR A 63 -4.53 5.18 -9.71
CA TYR A 63 -3.37 5.38 -10.56
C TYR A 63 -2.58 4.07 -10.67
N ILE A 64 -2.42 3.54 -11.88
CA ILE A 64 -1.65 2.31 -12.13
C ILE A 64 -0.20 2.69 -12.40
N LEU A 65 0.69 2.35 -11.48
CA LEU A 65 2.12 2.57 -11.66
C LEU A 65 2.69 1.54 -12.67
N PRO A 66 3.42 1.97 -13.72
CA PRO A 66 4.00 1.05 -14.70
C PRO A 66 4.95 0.03 -14.06
N TYR A 67 4.87 -1.23 -14.49
CA TYR A 67 5.68 -2.33 -13.96
C TYR A 67 7.20 -2.10 -14.03
N ASN A 68 7.67 -1.42 -15.07
CA ASN A 68 9.08 -1.07 -15.29
C ASN A 68 9.43 0.35 -14.79
N GLY A 69 8.47 1.08 -14.22
CA GLY A 69 8.68 2.43 -13.73
C GLY A 69 9.06 2.44 -12.26
N GLU A 70 10.01 3.31 -11.89
CA GLU A 70 10.23 3.60 -10.47
C GLU A 70 9.11 4.53 -9.96
N PRO A 71 8.50 4.26 -8.79
CA PRO A 71 7.43 5.11 -8.23
C PRO A 71 7.78 6.60 -8.19
N VAL A 72 9.05 6.90 -7.94
CA VAL A 72 9.58 8.26 -7.81
C VAL A 72 9.52 9.05 -9.12
N ASP A 73 9.64 8.38 -10.28
CA ASP A 73 9.75 9.03 -11.59
C ASP A 73 8.39 9.55 -12.08
N PHE A 74 7.29 8.93 -11.67
CA PHE A 74 5.96 9.43 -11.97
C PHE A 74 5.51 10.56 -11.01
N ILE A 75 5.87 10.42 -9.74
CA ILE A 75 5.29 11.23 -8.67
C ILE A 75 6.00 12.57 -8.55
N LEU A 76 7.33 12.55 -8.65
CA LEU A 76 8.14 13.74 -8.51
C LEU A 76 8.46 14.35 -9.87
N SER A 77 8.65 15.67 -9.91
CA SER A 77 9.27 16.28 -11.09
C SER A 77 10.68 15.71 -11.31
N PRO A 78 11.21 15.68 -12.54
CA PRO A 78 12.53 15.08 -12.82
C PRO A 78 13.64 15.58 -11.90
N ALA A 79 13.69 16.89 -11.62
CA ALA A 79 14.66 17.47 -10.69
C ALA A 79 14.50 16.96 -9.24
N LYS A 80 13.26 16.81 -8.76
CA LYS A 80 12.99 16.26 -7.42
C LYS A 80 13.27 14.77 -7.35
N ALA A 81 12.97 14.02 -8.41
CA ALA A 81 13.27 12.60 -8.53
C ALA A 81 14.78 12.35 -8.48
N ALA A 82 15.55 13.07 -9.30
CA ALA A 82 17.01 13.00 -9.32
C ALA A 82 17.63 13.31 -7.96
N ARG A 83 17.16 14.38 -7.28
CA ARG A 83 17.62 14.72 -5.94
C ARG A 83 17.34 13.59 -4.94
N ARG A 84 16.14 13.01 -4.97
CA ARG A 84 15.75 11.95 -4.03
C ARG A 84 16.55 10.67 -4.23
N LYS A 85 16.82 10.30 -5.49
CA LYS A 85 17.71 9.19 -5.86
C LYS A 85 19.12 9.41 -5.31
N ALA A 86 19.69 10.60 -5.53
CA ALA A 86 21.02 10.93 -5.02
C ALA A 86 21.11 10.88 -3.48
N GLU A 87 20.06 11.31 -2.77
CA GLU A 87 20.02 11.32 -1.31
C GLU A 87 19.82 9.93 -0.69
N ASN A 88 19.11 9.01 -1.37
CA ASN A 88 18.56 7.81 -0.72
C ASN A 88 18.79 6.48 -1.46
N GLY A 89 19.47 6.45 -2.61
CA GLY A 89 19.81 5.22 -3.35
C GLY A 89 18.91 4.96 -4.56
N ASN A 90 18.39 3.72 -4.73
CA ASN A 90 17.45 3.33 -5.79
C ASN A 90 16.26 2.52 -5.24
N TYR A 91 15.25 3.14 -4.61
CA TYR A 91 14.17 2.40 -3.92
C TYR A 91 12.82 3.11 -3.71
N CYS A 92 11.82 2.25 -3.70
CA CYS A 92 10.41 2.32 -3.33
C CYS A 92 10.01 2.95 -1.97
N TYR A 93 10.93 3.48 -1.16
CA TYR A 93 10.64 3.90 0.23
C TYR A 93 10.54 5.41 0.48
N TRP A 94 10.74 6.25 -0.54
CA TRP A 94 11.02 7.67 -0.29
C TRP A 94 9.86 8.62 -0.50
N LEU A 95 8.71 8.14 -0.98
CA LEU A 95 7.57 9.02 -1.11
C LEU A 95 7.03 9.32 0.29
N LYS A 96 6.80 10.60 0.51
CA LYS A 96 6.23 11.14 1.74
C LYS A 96 4.73 11.33 1.52
N ALA A 97 3.98 11.41 2.62
CA ALA A 97 2.55 11.70 2.57
C ALA A 97 2.19 12.89 1.65
N SER A 98 3.03 13.93 1.64
CA SER A 98 2.87 15.12 0.79
C SER A 98 2.96 14.85 -0.71
N ASP A 99 3.73 13.84 -1.11
CA ASP A 99 3.95 13.50 -2.52
C ASP A 99 2.66 12.94 -3.14
N TYR A 100 1.77 12.34 -2.32
CA TYR A 100 0.48 11.80 -2.77
C TYR A 100 -0.63 12.83 -2.97
N ASN A 101 -0.46 14.05 -2.44
CA ASN A 101 -1.43 15.12 -2.69
C ASN A 101 -1.58 15.44 -4.18
N LYS A 102 -0.54 15.14 -4.99
CA LYS A 102 -0.61 15.27 -6.44
C LYS A 102 -1.65 14.31 -7.04
N PHE A 103 -1.63 13.03 -6.66
CA PHE A 103 -2.61 12.04 -7.12
C PHE A 103 -4.04 12.46 -6.81
N ILE A 104 -4.27 12.89 -5.57
CA ILE A 104 -5.58 13.35 -5.11
C ILE A 104 -6.05 14.55 -5.94
N LYS A 105 -5.17 15.52 -6.21
CA LYS A 105 -5.48 16.69 -7.07
C LYS A 105 -5.76 16.32 -8.52
N GLU A 106 -5.12 15.27 -9.03
CA GLU A 106 -5.33 14.74 -10.37
C GLU A 106 -6.56 13.81 -10.47
N GLY A 107 -7.26 13.56 -9.36
CA GLY A 107 -8.51 12.80 -9.32
C GLY A 107 -8.34 11.30 -9.06
N TYR A 108 -7.14 10.85 -8.69
CA TYR A 108 -6.91 9.46 -8.29
C TYR A 108 -7.26 9.24 -6.82
N ASP A 109 -7.87 8.09 -6.52
CA ASP A 109 -8.32 7.73 -5.17
C ASP A 109 -7.43 6.67 -4.49
N SER A 110 -6.51 6.08 -5.26
CA SER A 110 -5.58 5.05 -4.82
C SER A 110 -4.40 4.92 -5.79
N VAL A 111 -3.40 4.14 -5.41
CA VAL A 111 -2.26 3.79 -6.26
C VAL A 111 -2.16 2.27 -6.32
N MET A 112 -2.04 1.71 -7.52
CA MET A 112 -1.80 0.29 -7.74
C MET A 112 -0.37 0.09 -8.24
N TYR A 113 0.35 -0.83 -7.61
CA TYR A 113 1.70 -1.22 -8.00
C TYR A 113 1.83 -2.73 -7.91
N ARG A 114 2.03 -3.39 -9.05
CA ARG A 114 2.04 -4.86 -9.15
C ARG A 114 0.75 -5.45 -8.59
N ASP A 115 0.86 -6.29 -7.57
CA ASP A 115 -0.21 -6.94 -6.84
C ASP A 115 -0.58 -6.20 -5.54
N GLU A 116 -0.07 -4.98 -5.34
CA GLU A 116 -0.43 -4.12 -4.22
C GLU A 116 -1.35 -2.98 -4.67
N ILE A 117 -2.34 -2.69 -3.84
CA ILE A 117 -3.15 -1.47 -3.92
C ILE A 117 -3.02 -0.70 -2.62
N ALA A 118 -2.69 0.57 -2.74
CA ALA A 118 -2.44 1.45 -1.63
C ALA A 118 -3.42 2.63 -1.65
N VAL A 119 -4.12 2.84 -0.53
CA VAL A 119 -5.18 3.87 -0.41
C VAL A 119 -4.74 5.03 0.48
N PHE A 120 -5.30 6.21 0.22
CA PHE A 120 -4.95 7.45 0.93
C PHE A 120 -5.68 7.65 2.28
N SER A 121 -6.81 6.97 2.48
CA SER A 121 -7.61 7.02 3.71
C SER A 121 -8.13 5.63 4.08
N ALA A 122 -8.33 5.39 5.38
CA ALA A 122 -9.00 4.18 5.86
C ALA A 122 -10.51 4.23 5.64
N ASP A 123 -11.08 5.40 5.34
CA ASP A 123 -12.53 5.57 5.22
C ASP A 123 -13.11 4.91 3.95
N VAL A 124 -12.23 4.56 2.98
CA VAL A 124 -12.60 3.78 1.80
C VAL A 124 -12.47 2.27 2.01
N VAL A 125 -12.09 1.83 3.22
CA VAL A 125 -11.82 0.42 3.53
C VAL A 125 -12.94 -0.13 4.39
N LYS A 126 -13.54 -1.24 3.96
CA LYS A 126 -14.51 -2.00 4.72
C LYS A 126 -13.98 -3.42 4.94
N ILE A 127 -13.80 -3.81 6.20
CA ILE A 127 -13.46 -5.20 6.54
C ILE A 127 -14.69 -6.07 6.31
N ILE A 128 -14.51 -7.17 5.58
CA ILE A 128 -15.57 -8.15 5.29
C ILE A 128 -15.23 -9.54 5.81
N GLY A 129 -13.96 -9.82 6.12
CA GLY A 129 -13.53 -11.08 6.68
C GLY A 129 -12.24 -10.96 7.48
N LYS A 130 -12.02 -11.92 8.37
CA LYS A 130 -10.78 -12.12 9.10
C LYS A 130 -10.53 -13.62 9.19
N GLU A 131 -9.31 -14.03 8.87
CA GLU A 131 -8.85 -15.40 8.98
C GLU A 131 -7.52 -15.42 9.73
N HIS A 132 -7.40 -16.34 10.70
CA HIS A 132 -6.12 -16.62 11.34
C HIS A 132 -5.37 -17.67 10.53
N VAL A 133 -4.11 -17.39 10.18
CA VAL A 133 -3.28 -18.25 9.33
C VAL A 133 -2.00 -18.64 10.06
N LYS A 134 -1.51 -19.85 9.77
CA LYS A 134 -0.31 -20.42 10.37
C LYS A 134 0.40 -21.33 9.37
N PHE A 135 1.73 -21.25 9.33
CA PHE A 135 2.60 -22.16 8.58
C PHE A 135 3.35 -23.12 9.51
#